data_AF-W0JLL0-F1
#
_entry.id   AF-W0JLL0-F1
#
_cell.length_a   1.000
_cell.length_b   1.000
_cell.length_c   1.000
_cell.angle_alpha   90.00
_cell.angle_beta   90.00
_cell.angle_gamma   90.00
#
_symmetry.space_group_name_H-M   'P 1'
#
loop_
_entity.id
_entity.type
_entity.pdbx_description
1 polymer ?
#
loop_
_entity_poly.entity_id
_entity_poly.type
_entity_poly.pdbx_seq_one_letter_code
_entity_poly.pdbx_strand_id
1 'polypeptide(L)'
;MSNDDPRGNESPDRQNASTRATRLFRERLETIDHLTTILLRETTRSPALEHLEPAERSAVRRRLREIDAETNRILLLAFGPKATIPNADLESIDHTTTDDAPTHETTDDTRGEPDA
;
A
#
# COMPACT_ATOMS: atom_id res chain seq x y z
N MET A 1 -9.46 34.04 -54.31
CA MET A 1 -8.67 34.66 -53.23
C MET A 1 -9.59 34.67 -52.02
N SER A 2 -9.38 34.02 -50.87
CA SER A 2 -8.18 33.49 -50.20
C SER A 2 -8.55 32.13 -49.58
N ASN A 3 -7.75 31.10 -49.83
CA ASN A 3 -7.72 29.92 -48.97
C ASN A 3 -6.87 30.30 -47.77
N ASP A 4 -7.45 30.35 -46.57
CA ASP A 4 -6.76 30.13 -45.30
C ASP A 4 -7.77 30.21 -44.16
N ASP A 5 -8.31 29.06 -43.76
CA ASP A 5 -8.76 28.88 -42.38
C ASP A 5 -7.86 27.80 -41.78
N PRO A 6 -6.72 28.17 -41.17
CA PRO A 6 -5.79 27.22 -40.61
C PRO A 6 -6.42 26.70 -39.32
N ARG A 7 -6.92 25.47 -39.41
CA ARG A 7 -7.04 24.54 -38.28
C ARG A 7 -5.86 24.75 -37.32
N GLY A 8 -6.13 25.16 -36.08
CA GLY A 8 -5.05 25.31 -35.12
C GLY A 8 -5.42 25.91 -33.77
N ASN A 9 -6.55 25.53 -33.16
CA ASN A 9 -6.72 25.72 -31.72
C ASN A 9 -6.53 24.39 -30.98
N GLU A 10 -5.40 23.72 -31.23
CA GLU A 10 -4.86 22.77 -30.26
C GLU A 10 -4.24 23.58 -29.14
N SER A 11 -5.07 24.02 -28.19
CA SER A 11 -4.58 24.65 -26.96
C SER A 11 -3.69 23.62 -26.22
N PRO A 12 -2.38 23.86 -26.07
CA PRO A 12 -1.45 22.90 -25.44
C PRO A 12 -1.86 22.55 -24.00
N ASP A 13 -2.53 23.48 -23.32
CA ASP A 13 -3.01 23.32 -21.96
C ASP A 13 -4.00 22.15 -21.80
N ARG A 14 -4.77 21.80 -22.85
CA ARG A 14 -5.71 20.68 -22.79
C ARG A 14 -5.00 19.33 -22.76
N GLN A 15 -3.91 19.18 -23.52
CA GLN A 15 -3.10 17.95 -23.54
C GLN A 15 -2.33 17.76 -22.23
N ASN A 16 -1.81 18.86 -21.66
CA ASN A 16 -1.11 18.84 -20.37
C ASN A 16 -2.05 18.51 -19.20
N ALA A 17 -3.26 19.06 -19.18
CA ALA A 17 -4.25 18.78 -18.15
C ALA A 17 -4.71 17.31 -18.15
N SER A 18 -4.96 16.73 -19.34
CA SER A 18 -5.32 15.32 -19.50
C SER A 18 -4.20 14.38 -19.01
N THR A 19 -2.96 14.73 -19.32
CA THR A 19 -1.77 13.98 -18.88
C THR A 19 -1.58 14.02 -17.36
N ARG A 20 -1.75 15.21 -16.74
CA ARG A 20 -1.67 15.36 -15.28
C ARG A 20 -2.78 14.58 -14.56
N ALA A 21 -4.01 14.64 -15.06
CA ALA A 21 -5.13 13.90 -14.49
C ALA A 21 -4.90 12.38 -14.58
N THR A 22 -4.45 11.89 -15.73
CA THR A 22 -4.14 10.47 -15.94
C THR A 22 -3.05 9.98 -14.98
N ARG A 23 -2.00 10.78 -14.77
CA ARG A 23 -0.93 10.48 -13.80
C ARG A 23 -1.46 10.43 -12.36
N LEU A 24 -2.29 11.40 -11.96
CA LEU A 24 -2.87 11.43 -10.62
C LEU A 24 -3.76 10.21 -10.35
N PHE A 25 -4.61 9.81 -11.31
CA PHE A 25 -5.45 8.64 -11.16
C PHE A 25 -4.64 7.33 -11.13
N ARG A 26 -3.53 7.27 -11.88
CA ARG A 26 -2.57 6.17 -11.79
C ARG A 26 -1.97 6.04 -10.39
N GLU A 27 -1.38 7.12 -9.87
CA GLU A 27 -0.74 7.13 -8.54
C GLU A 27 -1.75 6.74 -7.43
N ARG A 28 -3.00 7.21 -7.53
CA ARG A 28 -4.06 6.84 -6.57
C ARG A 28 -4.44 5.37 -6.64
N LEU A 29 -4.57 4.81 -7.84
CA LEU A 29 -4.91 3.39 -8.01
C LEU A 29 -3.75 2.47 -7.58
N GLU A 30 -2.50 2.88 -7.83
CA GLU A 30 -1.31 2.20 -7.31
C GLU A 30 -1.26 2.24 -5.78
N THR A 31 -1.65 3.36 -5.16
CA THR A 31 -1.75 3.48 -3.69
C THR A 31 -2.82 2.54 -3.12
N ILE A 32 -4.00 2.47 -3.76
CA ILE A 32 -5.09 1.57 -3.35
C ILE A 32 -4.64 0.12 -3.44
N ASP A 33 -3.97 -0.25 -4.53
CA ASP A 33 -3.42 -1.60 -4.72
C ASP A 33 -2.40 -1.96 -3.64
N HIS A 34 -1.47 -1.05 -3.35
CA HIS A 34 -0.46 -1.26 -2.32
C HIS A 34 -1.06 -1.45 -0.93
N LEU A 35 -1.98 -0.57 -0.51
CA LEU A 35 -2.68 -0.69 0.76
C LEU A 35 -3.51 -1.98 0.84
N THR A 36 -4.15 -2.36 -0.27
CA THR A 36 -4.91 -3.61 -0.33
C THR A 36 -3.98 -4.81 -0.15
N THR A 37 -2.83 -4.83 -0.82
CA THR A 37 -1.82 -5.88 -0.70
C THR A 37 -1.31 -6.02 0.74
N ILE A 38 -0.98 -4.90 1.40
CA ILE A 38 -0.57 -4.90 2.81
C ILE A 38 -1.66 -5.50 3.69
N LEU A 39 -2.89 -4.99 3.61
CA LEU A 39 -3.99 -5.44 4.46
C LEU A 39 -4.35 -6.90 4.20
N LEU A 40 -4.31 -7.36 2.94
CA LEU A 40 -4.50 -8.77 2.59
C LEU A 40 -3.41 -9.65 3.23
N ARG A 41 -2.14 -9.23 3.16
CA ARG A 41 -0.99 -9.94 3.75
C ARG A 41 -1.11 -10.01 5.27
N GLU A 42 -1.35 -8.88 5.92
CA GLU A 42 -1.51 -8.77 7.37
C GLU A 42 -2.70 -9.61 7.87
N THR A 43 -3.85 -9.47 7.23
CA THR A 43 -5.05 -10.21 7.62
C THR A 43 -4.85 -11.71 7.44
N THR A 44 -4.23 -12.14 6.32
CA THR A 44 -3.96 -13.56 6.04
C THR A 44 -3.00 -14.19 7.05
N ARG A 45 -2.03 -13.41 7.55
CA ARG A 45 -1.02 -13.85 8.52
C ARG A 45 -1.46 -13.66 9.97
N SER A 46 -2.62 -13.05 10.21
CA SER A 46 -3.08 -12.74 11.56
C SER A 46 -3.37 -14.02 12.36
N PRO A 47 -2.79 -14.18 13.57
CA PRO A 47 -3.11 -15.30 14.45
C PRO A 47 -4.57 -15.26 14.93
N ALA A 48 -5.24 -14.11 14.82
CA ALA A 48 -6.67 -14.00 15.12
C ALA A 48 -7.53 -14.93 14.23
N LEU A 49 -7.08 -15.24 13.01
CA LEU A 49 -7.78 -16.19 12.13
C LEU A 49 -7.85 -17.60 12.69
N GLU A 50 -6.89 -18.01 13.53
CA GLU A 50 -6.87 -19.34 14.13
C GLU A 50 -7.95 -19.50 15.19
N HIS A 51 -8.34 -18.41 15.84
CA HIS A 51 -9.39 -18.37 16.87
C HIS A 51 -10.81 -18.40 16.30
N LEU A 52 -10.98 -18.22 14.98
CA LEU A 52 -12.28 -18.30 14.32
C LEU A 52 -12.74 -19.75 14.13
N GLU A 53 -14.05 -19.95 14.03
CA GLU A 53 -14.63 -21.23 13.62
C GLU A 53 -14.16 -21.62 12.21
N PRO A 54 -14.02 -22.92 11.86
CA PRO A 54 -13.54 -23.34 10.55
C PRO A 54 -14.33 -22.76 9.37
N ALA A 55 -15.65 -22.62 9.51
CA ALA A 55 -16.52 -22.03 8.49
C ALA A 55 -16.24 -20.54 8.29
N GLU A 56 -16.07 -19.79 9.39
CA GLU A 56 -15.76 -18.35 9.37
C GLU A 56 -14.38 -18.10 8.78
N ARG A 57 -13.37 -18.87 9.20
CA ARG A 57 -12.02 -18.79 8.65
C ARG A 57 -12.01 -19.02 7.13
N SER A 58 -12.79 -20.00 6.66
CA SER A 58 -12.96 -20.27 5.23
C SER A 58 -13.63 -19.10 4.50
N ALA A 59 -14.69 -18.52 5.08
CA ALA A 59 -15.38 -17.37 4.53
C ALA A 59 -14.47 -16.14 4.43
N VAL A 60 -13.68 -15.86 5.47
CA VAL A 60 -12.69 -14.77 5.47
C VAL A 60 -11.63 -14.99 4.39
N ARG A 61 -11.00 -16.18 4.33
CA ARG A 61 -10.00 -16.50 3.30
C ARG A 61 -10.57 -16.44 1.88
N ARG A 62 -11.82 -16.84 1.69
CA ARG A 62 -12.52 -16.67 0.42
C ARG A 62 -12.65 -15.19 0.09
N ARG A 63 -13.11 -14.37 1.04
CA ARG A 63 -13.32 -12.94 0.81
C ARG A 63 -12.02 -12.20 0.49
N LEU A 64 -10.92 -12.55 1.17
CA LEU A 64 -9.60 -11.99 0.89
C LEU A 64 -9.16 -12.28 -0.56
N ARG A 65 -9.38 -13.51 -1.05
CA ARG A 65 -9.09 -13.88 -2.44
C ARG A 65 -9.99 -13.16 -3.45
N GLU A 66 -11.25 -12.93 -3.11
CA GLU A 66 -12.17 -12.16 -3.96
C GLU A 66 -11.73 -10.70 -4.08
N ILE A 67 -11.28 -10.08 -2.98
CA ILE A 67 -10.74 -8.71 -2.98
C ILE A 67 -9.48 -8.64 -3.86
N ASP A 68 -8.54 -9.56 -3.67
CA ASP A 68 -7.30 -9.63 -4.46
C ASP A 68 -7.60 -9.78 -5.98
N ALA A 69 -8.52 -10.67 -6.33
CA ALA A 69 -8.89 -10.88 -7.73
C ALA A 69 -9.56 -9.64 -8.35
N GLU A 70 -10.41 -8.93 -7.61
CA GLU A 70 -11.09 -7.74 -8.11
C GLU A 70 -10.12 -6.55 -8.26
N THR A 71 -9.19 -6.35 -7.31
CA THR A 71 -8.15 -5.31 -7.42
C THR A 71 -7.25 -5.57 -8.63
N ASN A 72 -6.78 -6.81 -8.81
CA ASN A 72 -6.00 -7.20 -9.99
C ASN A 72 -6.78 -6.99 -11.30
N ARG A 73 -8.08 -7.27 -11.32
CA ARG A 73 -8.94 -7.02 -12.48
C ARG A 73 -9.04 -5.53 -12.80
N ILE A 74 -9.21 -4.68 -11.79
CA ILE A 74 -9.27 -3.22 -11.98
C ILE A 74 -7.95 -2.71 -12.58
N LEU A 75 -6.81 -3.15 -12.04
CA LEU A 75 -5.50 -2.75 -12.55
C LEU A 75 -5.27 -3.21 -14.00
N LEU A 76 -5.63 -4.45 -14.31
CA LEU A 76 -5.55 -4.99 -15.66
C LEU A 76 -6.36 -4.15 -16.65
N LEU A 77 -7.59 -3.77 -16.28
CA LEU A 77 -8.47 -2.98 -17.14
C LEU A 77 -8.01 -1.53 -17.29
N ALA A 78 -7.46 -0.92 -16.21
CA ALA A 78 -7.07 0.48 -16.20
C ALA A 78 -5.69 0.73 -16.85
N PHE A 79 -4.73 -0.17 -16.66
CA PHE A 79 -3.32 0.07 -16.99
C PHE A 79 -2.67 -1.06 -17.79
N GLY A 80 -3.40 -2.15 -18.05
CA GLY A 80 -2.90 -3.31 -18.76
C GLY A 80 -2.07 -4.26 -17.89
N PRO A 81 -1.52 -5.32 -18.49
CA PRO A 81 -0.92 -6.45 -17.76
C PRO A 81 0.36 -6.12 -16.99
N LYS A 82 1.02 -5.00 -17.28
CA LYS A 82 2.22 -4.59 -16.53
C LYS A 82 1.89 -4.11 -15.12
N ALA A 83 0.66 -3.64 -14.89
CA ALA A 83 0.24 -3.11 -13.60
C ALA A 83 -0.15 -4.20 -12.59
N THR A 84 -0.36 -5.44 -13.04
CA THR A 84 -0.66 -6.59 -12.17
C THR A 84 0.59 -7.35 -11.75
N ILE A 85 1.78 -6.89 -12.15
CA ILE A 85 3.05 -7.48 -11.74
C ILE A 85 3.47 -6.76 -10.45
N PRO A 86 3.72 -7.48 -9.34
CA PRO A 86 4.18 -6.85 -8.10
C PRO A 86 5.41 -5.99 -8.34
N ASN A 87 5.33 -4.71 -7.95
CA ASN A 87 6.48 -3.80 -8.02
C ASN A 87 7.45 -4.15 -6.89
N ALA A 88 8.63 -4.67 -7.24
CA ALA A 88 9.69 -5.02 -6.30
C ALA A 88 10.14 -3.82 -5.43
N ASP A 89 10.05 -2.60 -5.96
CA ASP A 89 10.45 -1.36 -5.26
C ASP A 89 9.52 -1.00 -4.09
N LEU A 90 8.30 -1.56 -4.02
CA LEU A 90 7.38 -1.36 -2.90
C LEU A 90 7.52 -2.44 -1.82
N GLU A 91 8.25 -3.52 -2.07
CA GLU A 91 8.56 -4.55 -1.07
C GLU A 91 9.69 -4.12 -0.12
N SER A 92 10.42 -3.03 -0.43
CA SER A 92 11.51 -2.51 0.40
C SER A 92 11.08 -1.51 1.47
N ILE A 93 9.77 -1.27 1.67
CA ILE A 93 9.24 -0.49 2.80
C ILE A 93 8.87 -1.44 3.96
N ASP A 94 9.74 -2.41 4.24
CA ASP A 94 9.90 -2.94 5.58
C ASP A 94 11.16 -2.25 6.13
N HIS A 95 11.12 -1.79 7.39
CA HIS A 95 12.18 -1.11 8.17
C HIS A 95 12.19 0.43 8.19
N THR A 96 11.47 1.01 9.16
CA THR A 96 12.08 1.89 10.17
C THR A 96 11.24 1.92 11.45
N THR A 97 11.75 1.19 12.44
CA THR A 97 11.71 1.36 13.90
C THR A 97 10.98 2.59 14.47
N THR A 98 10.07 2.35 15.42
CA THR A 98 9.99 3.17 16.64
C THR A 98 9.81 2.20 17.81
N ASP A 99 10.91 1.52 18.15
CA ASP A 99 11.11 0.96 19.47
C ASP A 99 12.05 1.95 20.17
N ASP A 100 11.46 2.89 20.90
CA ASP A 100 12.17 3.87 21.70
C ASP A 100 11.55 3.81 23.11
N ALA A 101 11.80 2.71 23.79
CA ALA A 101 11.57 2.55 25.21
C ALA A 101 12.89 2.81 25.95
N PRO A 102 13.09 3.98 26.61
CA PRO A 102 14.16 4.11 27.57
C PRO A 102 13.73 3.47 28.89
N THR A 103 14.18 2.23 29.12
CA THR A 103 14.23 1.62 30.45
C THR A 103 15.28 2.37 31.26
N HIS A 104 14.87 3.33 32.10
CA HIS A 104 15.75 3.87 33.12
C HIS A 104 15.95 2.82 34.22
N GLU A 105 16.99 2.01 34.04
CA GLU A 105 17.64 1.23 35.08
C GLU A 105 18.29 2.22 36.07
N THR A 106 17.61 2.49 37.19
CA THR A 106 18.26 3.11 38.35
C THR A 106 18.62 1.99 39.29
N THR A 107 19.89 1.61 39.25
CA THR A 107 20.52 0.68 40.19
C THR A 107 20.45 1.23 41.61
N ASP A 108 19.78 0.47 42.46
CA ASP A 108 19.79 0.56 43.92
C ASP A 108 21.18 0.16 44.43
N ASP A 109 21.98 1.14 44.86
CA ASP A 109 23.33 0.94 45.41
C ASP A 109 23.27 0.88 46.94
N THR A 110 22.73 -0.21 47.49
CA THR A 110 22.92 -0.56 48.90
C THR A 110 24.26 -1.25 49.07
N ARG A 111 25.30 -0.48 49.38
CA ARG A 111 26.63 -1.00 49.71
C ARG A 111 26.96 -0.79 51.18
N GLY A 112 26.86 -1.88 51.93
CA GLY A 112 27.87 -2.33 52.89
C GLY A 112 28.01 -1.60 54.21
N GLU A 113 27.54 -2.25 55.28
CA GLU A 113 28.15 -2.18 56.62
C GLU A 113 29.68 -2.37 56.56
N PRO A 114 30.39 -1.79 57.53
CA PRO A 114 31.43 -2.57 58.17
C PRO A 114 31.30 -2.57 59.70
N ASP A 115 31.42 -3.78 60.26
CA ASP A 115 31.63 -4.08 61.68
C ASP A 115 32.83 -3.31 62.27
N ALA A 116 32.63 -2.74 63.46
CA ALA A 116 33.51 -2.83 64.65
C ALA A 116 32.88 -2.10 65.85
#